data_AF-A0A945AVC8-F1
#
_entry.id   AF-A0A945AVC8-F1
#
_cell.length_a   1.000
_cell.length_b   1.000
_cell.length_c   1.000
_cell.angle_alpha   90.00
_cell.angle_beta   90.00
_cell.angle_gamma   90.00
#
_symmetry.space_group_name_H-M   'P 1'
#
loop_
_entity.id
_entity.type
_entity.pdbx_description
1 polymer ?
#
loop_
_entity_poly.entity_id
_entity_poly.type
_entity_poly.pdbx_seq_one_letter_code
_entity_poly.pdbx_strand_id
1 'polypeptide(L)'
;MTTSHNTSLAQDASKKLSENDSKTVSLFAKAMSDAIGLDLNRVGVDSAVRAAHQALDSFKELAFFKEGPSEALKDQMMNNDECRKLFIESIVVSESWLFREPKVFQHINSTICHRLKKQSKVSILSAPCAAGE
;
A
#
# COMPACT_ATOMS: atom_id res chain seq x y z
N MET A 1 1.88 -12.99 53.59
CA MET A 1 0.60 -12.35 53.20
C MET A 1 0.79 -11.68 51.85
N THR A 2 -0.21 -11.85 51.00
CA THR A 2 -0.26 -11.67 49.54
C THR A 2 -0.43 -10.21 49.11
N THR A 3 0.31 -9.78 48.09
CA THR A 3 -0.17 -8.82 47.07
C THR A 3 0.50 -9.13 45.72
N SER A 4 0.00 -10.18 45.06
CA SER A 4 0.04 -10.29 43.60
C SER A 4 -1.22 -9.61 43.05
N HIS A 5 -1.25 -9.33 41.74
CA HIS A 5 -2.35 -8.75 40.96
C HIS A 5 -2.31 -7.23 40.75
N ASN A 6 -1.48 -6.77 39.80
CA ASN A 6 -1.84 -5.62 38.94
C ASN A 6 -1.05 -5.55 37.62
N THR A 7 -0.02 -6.38 37.44
CA THR A 7 0.78 -6.43 36.20
C THR A 7 0.07 -7.14 35.04
N SER A 8 -0.92 -8.01 35.30
CA SER A 8 -1.60 -8.81 34.28
C SER A 8 -2.54 -8.01 33.38
N LEU A 9 -3.27 -7.02 33.92
CA LEU A 9 -4.29 -6.28 33.18
C LEU A 9 -3.68 -5.28 32.17
N ALA A 10 -2.57 -4.63 32.51
CA ALA A 10 -1.90 -3.71 31.59
C ALA A 10 -1.17 -4.46 30.47
N GLN A 11 -0.61 -5.64 30.77
CA GLN A 11 0.00 -6.51 29.77
C GLN A 11 -1.06 -7.15 28.86
N ASP A 12 -2.19 -7.62 29.41
CA ASP A 12 -3.32 -8.10 28.60
C ASP A 12 -4.00 -6.99 27.81
N ALA A 13 -4.09 -5.77 28.34
CA ALA A 13 -4.65 -4.62 27.61
C ALA A 13 -3.73 -4.20 26.46
N SER A 14 -2.42 -4.13 26.69
CA SER A 14 -1.43 -3.80 25.65
C SER A 14 -1.34 -4.90 24.58
N LYS A 15 -1.44 -6.17 25.00
CA LYS A 15 -1.48 -7.33 24.10
C LYS A 15 -2.79 -7.43 23.32
N LYS A 16 -3.95 -7.13 23.94
CA LYS A 16 -5.25 -6.97 23.26
C LYS A 16 -5.26 -5.78 22.31
N LEU A 17 -4.62 -4.66 22.66
CA LEU A 17 -4.47 -3.50 21.77
C LEU A 17 -3.67 -3.90 20.53
N SER A 18 -2.54 -4.58 20.72
CA SER A 18 -1.68 -5.09 19.63
C SER A 18 -2.38 -6.12 18.72
N GLU A 19 -3.17 -7.04 19.27
CA GLU A 19 -3.93 -8.02 18.47
C GLU A 19 -5.13 -7.38 17.75
N ASN A 20 -5.80 -6.41 18.38
CA ASN A 20 -6.89 -5.66 17.75
C ASN A 20 -6.37 -4.75 16.64
N ASP A 21 -5.20 -4.14 16.82
CA ASP A 21 -4.54 -3.33 15.80
C ASP A 21 -4.16 -4.19 14.59
N SER A 22 -3.60 -5.38 14.81
CA SER A 22 -3.24 -6.32 13.73
C SER A 22 -4.46 -6.79 12.91
N LYS A 23 -5.58 -7.11 13.57
CA LYS A 23 -6.84 -7.46 12.89
C LYS A 23 -7.44 -6.28 12.14
N THR A 24 -7.43 -5.09 12.73
CA THR A 24 -7.96 -3.86 12.13
C THR A 24 -7.19 -3.51 10.87
N VAL A 25 -5.86 -3.56 10.92
CA VAL A 25 -5.00 -3.29 9.76
C VAL A 25 -5.22 -4.32 8.66
N SER A 26 -5.36 -5.60 9.00
CA SER A 26 -5.62 -6.65 8.00
C SER A 26 -6.96 -6.45 7.29
N LEU A 27 -8.01 -6.09 8.04
CA LEU A 27 -9.32 -5.76 7.48
C LEU A 27 -9.27 -4.49 6.63
N PHE A 28 -8.51 -3.48 7.06
CA PHE A 28 -8.31 -2.26 6.30
C PHE A 28 -7.54 -2.50 4.99
N ALA A 29 -6.44 -3.25 5.03
CA ALA A 29 -5.68 -3.66 3.85
C ALA A 29 -6.59 -4.39 2.84
N LYS A 30 -7.45 -5.29 3.32
CA LYS A 30 -8.41 -6.00 2.47
C LYS A 30 -9.44 -5.05 1.85
N ALA A 31 -10.08 -4.19 2.65
CA ALA A 31 -11.08 -3.24 2.16
C ALA A 31 -10.49 -2.29 1.11
N MET A 32 -9.31 -1.73 1.37
CA MET A 32 -8.63 -0.81 0.46
C MET A 32 -8.20 -1.49 -0.83
N SER A 33 -7.66 -2.70 -0.73
CA SER A 33 -7.33 -3.54 -1.88
C SER A 33 -8.55 -3.79 -2.76
N ASP A 34 -9.69 -4.10 -2.16
CA ASP A 34 -10.96 -4.29 -2.87
C ASP A 34 -11.44 -2.99 -3.53
N ALA A 35 -11.30 -1.83 -2.86
CA ALA A 35 -11.66 -0.53 -3.43
C ALA A 35 -10.83 -0.13 -4.66
N ILE A 36 -9.53 -0.42 -4.66
CA ILE A 36 -8.62 -0.04 -5.76
C ILE A 36 -8.44 -1.17 -6.78
N GLY A 37 -9.11 -2.31 -6.59
CA GLY A 37 -9.02 -3.48 -7.47
C GLY A 37 -7.66 -4.21 -7.42
N LEU A 38 -6.92 -4.06 -6.32
CA LEU A 38 -5.63 -4.70 -6.14
C LEU A 38 -5.81 -6.15 -5.65
N ASP A 39 -5.03 -7.08 -6.21
CA ASP A 39 -5.00 -8.46 -5.75
C ASP A 39 -3.88 -8.66 -4.70
N LEU A 40 -4.27 -8.83 -3.44
CA LEU A 40 -3.35 -9.04 -2.32
C LEU A 40 -2.44 -10.27 -2.50
N ASN A 41 -2.88 -11.30 -3.21
CA ASN A 41 -2.06 -12.49 -3.45
C ASN A 41 -0.92 -12.21 -4.43
N ARG A 42 -1.08 -11.22 -5.32
CA ARG A 42 -0.06 -10.81 -6.29
C ARG A 42 0.92 -9.79 -5.72
N VAL A 43 0.43 -8.87 -4.88
CA VAL A 43 1.25 -7.81 -4.27
C VAL A 43 1.99 -8.29 -3.01
N GLY A 44 1.46 -9.31 -2.35
CA GLY A 44 1.94 -9.80 -1.06
C GLY A 44 1.20 -9.14 0.08
N VAL A 45 0.58 -9.98 0.92
CA VAL A 45 -0.25 -9.55 2.05
C VAL A 45 0.54 -8.66 3.01
N ASP A 46 1.80 -9.00 3.30
CA ASP A 46 2.65 -8.23 4.21
C ASP A 46 2.95 -6.81 3.70
N SER A 47 3.09 -6.63 2.39
CA SER A 47 3.28 -5.31 1.78
C SER A 47 2.02 -4.46 1.92
N ALA A 48 0.85 -5.06 1.69
CA ALA A 48 -0.43 -4.37 1.87
C ALA A 48 -0.73 -4.04 3.33
N VAL A 49 -0.39 -4.92 4.26
CA VAL A 49 -0.50 -4.70 5.72
C VAL A 49 0.41 -3.56 6.16
N ARG A 50 1.67 -3.54 5.69
CA ARG A 50 2.61 -2.42 5.96
C ARG A 50 2.07 -1.10 5.42
N ALA A 51 1.54 -1.08 4.20
CA ALA A 51 0.95 0.12 3.61
C ALA A 51 -0.30 0.58 4.37
N ALA A 52 -1.14 -0.36 4.79
CA ALA A 52 -2.30 -0.10 5.65
C ALA A 52 -1.89 0.54 6.98
N HIS A 53 -0.82 0.07 7.61
CA HIS A 53 -0.26 0.69 8.81
C HIS A 53 0.14 2.15 8.56
N GLN A 54 0.92 2.41 7.51
CA GLN A 54 1.39 3.76 7.17
C GLN A 54 0.22 4.71 6.89
N ALA A 55 -0.74 4.30 6.05
CA ALA A 55 -1.91 5.11 5.74
C ALA A 55 -2.79 5.36 6.97
N LEU A 56 -2.95 4.37 7.85
CA LEU A 56 -3.72 4.50 9.09
C LEU A 56 -3.04 5.46 10.07
N ASP A 57 -1.72 5.41 10.21
CA ASP A 57 -0.98 6.31 11.08
C ASP A 57 -1.04 7.76 10.57
N SER A 58 -0.85 7.99 9.27
CA SER A 58 -1.05 9.32 8.66
C SER A 58 -2.49 9.82 8.83
N PHE A 59 -3.49 8.94 8.81
CA PHE A 59 -4.88 9.32 9.01
C PHE A 59 -5.21 9.67 10.46
N LYS A 60 -4.65 8.93 11.44
CA LYS A 60 -4.77 9.27 12.86
C LYS A 60 -4.20 10.66 13.17
N GLU A 61 -3.18 11.10 12.42
CA GLU A 61 -2.65 12.46 12.52
C GLU A 61 -3.59 13.50 11.89
N LEU A 62 -4.22 13.16 10.75
CA LEU A 62 -5.15 14.04 10.04
C LEU A 62 -6.53 14.16 10.70
N ALA A 63 -6.93 13.16 11.49
CA ALA A 63 -8.25 13.08 12.07
C ALA A 63 -8.17 12.87 13.58
N PHE A 64 -8.81 13.76 14.34
CA PHE A 64 -8.92 13.71 15.79
C PHE A 64 -9.80 12.52 16.26
N PHE A 65 -9.32 11.29 16.09
CA PHE A 65 -10.03 10.11 16.59
C PHE A 65 -9.70 9.85 18.05
N LYS A 66 -10.70 10.00 18.91
CA LYS A 66 -10.64 9.60 20.33
C LYS A 66 -11.17 8.20 20.61
N GLU A 67 -11.80 7.52 19.65
CA GLU A 67 -12.48 6.25 19.92
C GLU A 67 -12.24 5.24 18.81
N GLY A 68 -11.39 4.25 19.10
CA GLY A 68 -11.44 2.83 18.70
C GLY A 68 -11.66 2.41 17.23
N PRO A 69 -11.32 1.16 16.89
CA PRO A 69 -11.50 0.64 15.53
C PRO A 69 -12.97 0.25 15.33
N SER A 70 -13.81 1.21 14.91
CA SER A 70 -15.17 0.92 14.48
C SER A 70 -15.23 0.77 12.96
N GLU A 71 -16.23 0.05 12.45
CA GLU A 71 -16.58 0.06 11.02
C GLU A 71 -16.73 1.49 10.47
N ALA A 72 -17.08 2.48 11.30
CA ALA A 72 -17.12 3.88 10.89
C ALA A 72 -15.74 4.44 10.51
N LEU A 73 -14.65 3.97 11.13
CA LEU A 73 -13.29 4.35 10.74
C LEU A 73 -12.96 3.80 9.35
N LYS A 74 -13.28 2.52 9.11
CA LYS A 74 -13.09 1.87 7.81
C LYS A 74 -13.92 2.55 6.73
N ASP A 75 -15.19 2.87 6.99
CA ASP A 75 -16.05 3.59 6.05
C ASP A 75 -15.52 4.99 5.76
N GLN A 76 -15.06 5.73 6.77
CA GLN A 76 -14.48 7.06 6.57
C GLN A 76 -13.18 7.01 5.76
N MET A 77 -12.32 6.02 6.00
CA MET A 77 -11.08 5.85 5.26
C MET A 77 -11.31 5.44 3.80
N MET A 78 -12.28 4.55 3.55
CA MET A 78 -12.67 4.12 2.20
C MET A 78 -13.26 5.27 1.37
N ASN A 79 -13.99 6.17 2.03
CA ASN A 79 -14.61 7.33 1.39
C ASN A 79 -13.71 8.57 1.33
N ASN A 80 -12.48 8.50 1.87
CA ASN A 80 -11.53 9.60 1.84
C ASN A 80 -10.48 9.40 0.73
N ASP A 81 -10.51 10.28 -0.28
CA ASP A 81 -9.63 10.22 -1.44
C ASP A 81 -8.14 10.30 -1.07
N GLU A 82 -7.79 11.10 -0.07
CA GLU A 82 -6.40 11.26 0.39
C GLU A 82 -5.90 9.98 1.07
N CYS A 83 -6.73 9.31 1.86
CA CYS A 83 -6.39 8.01 2.45
C CYS A 83 -6.17 6.94 1.38
N ARG A 84 -7.03 6.90 0.35
CA ARG A 84 -6.85 5.98 -0.78
C ARG A 84 -5.55 6.25 -1.52
N LYS A 85 -5.23 7.51 -1.76
CA LYS A 85 -3.97 7.91 -2.40
C LYS A 85 -2.75 7.50 -1.56
N LEU A 86 -2.73 7.81 -0.28
CA LEU A 86 -1.64 7.44 0.64
C LEU A 86 -1.44 5.92 0.69
N PHE A 87 -2.52 5.14 0.76
CA PHE A 87 -2.43 3.69 0.72
C PHE A 87 -1.83 3.16 -0.59
N ILE A 88 -2.23 3.71 -1.73
CA ILE A 88 -1.66 3.36 -3.04
C ILE A 88 -0.15 3.68 -3.07
N GLU A 89 0.23 4.87 -2.64
CA GLU A 89 1.64 5.32 -2.60
C GLU A 89 2.49 4.44 -1.68
N SER A 90 1.94 3.98 -0.55
CA SER A 90 2.64 3.07 0.35
C SER A 90 2.78 1.63 -0.17
N ILE A 91 1.94 1.20 -1.13
CA ILE A 91 2.04 -0.11 -1.77
C ILE A 91 3.00 -0.08 -2.96
N VAL A 92 2.92 0.95 -3.79
CA VAL A 92 3.66 1.01 -5.04
C VAL A 92 5.10 1.43 -4.74
N VAL A 93 6.06 0.56 -5.08
CA VAL A 93 7.47 0.97 -5.10
C VAL A 93 7.65 1.91 -6.29
N SER A 94 7.75 3.20 -6.01
CA SER A 94 7.91 4.26 -7.00
C SER A 94 9.33 4.38 -7.56
N GLU A 95 10.25 3.49 -7.17
CA GLU A 95 11.63 3.53 -7.64
C GLU A 95 11.74 3.11 -9.11
N SER A 96 12.06 4.08 -9.95
CA SER A 96 12.48 3.92 -11.34
C SER A 96 13.86 4.54 -11.55
N TRP A 97 14.55 4.07 -12.60
CA TRP A 97 15.86 4.59 -12.99
C TRP A 97 15.89 4.74 -14.51
N LEU A 98 16.51 5.83 -14.98
CA LEU A 98 16.79 6.00 -16.39
C LEU A 98 17.55 4.79 -16.89
N PHE A 99 17.02 4.15 -17.93
CA PHE A 99 17.61 2.96 -18.53
C PHE A 99 17.85 1.79 -17.55
N ARG A 100 16.94 1.58 -16.57
CA ARG A 100 17.04 0.55 -15.50
C ARG A 100 17.61 -0.80 -15.95
N GLU A 101 17.17 -1.28 -17.12
CA GLU A 101 17.69 -2.48 -17.75
C GLU A 101 18.34 -2.16 -19.11
N PRO A 102 19.64 -1.77 -19.16
CA PRO A 102 20.26 -1.24 -20.38
C PRO A 102 20.17 -2.17 -21.59
N LYS A 103 20.16 -3.49 -21.36
CA LYS A 103 20.04 -4.51 -22.41
C LYS A 103 18.69 -4.46 -23.13
N VAL A 104 17.60 -4.11 -22.44
CA VAL A 104 16.27 -3.95 -23.04
C VAL A 104 16.30 -2.80 -24.05
N PHE A 105 16.89 -1.67 -23.67
CA PHE A 105 17.02 -0.50 -24.55
C PHE A 105 17.92 -0.76 -25.76
N GLN A 106 19.01 -1.51 -25.57
CA GLN A 106 19.86 -1.98 -26.68
C GLN A 106 19.08 -2.88 -27.65
N HIS A 107 18.24 -3.77 -27.14
CA HIS A 107 17.39 -4.63 -27.96
C HIS A 107 16.34 -3.82 -28.74
N ILE A 108 15.68 -2.85 -28.09
CA ILE A 108 14.74 -1.94 -28.74
C ILE A 108 15.43 -1.21 -29.90
N ASN A 109 16.59 -0.61 -29.64
CA ASN A 109 17.30 0.19 -30.64
C ASN A 109 17.80 -0.66 -31.84
N SER A 110 18.30 -1.87 -31.58
CA SER A 110 18.84 -2.74 -32.64
C SER A 110 17.76 -3.49 -33.43
N THR A 111 16.75 -4.02 -32.74
CA THR A 111 15.81 -4.97 -33.33
C THR A 111 14.46 -4.33 -33.61
N ILE A 112 13.87 -3.66 -32.62
CA ILE A 112 12.51 -3.13 -32.72
C ILE A 112 12.47 -1.92 -33.66
N CYS A 113 13.41 -0.98 -33.51
CA CYS A 113 13.51 0.17 -34.42
C CYS A 113 13.74 -0.25 -35.88
N HIS A 114 14.55 -1.29 -36.11
CA HIS A 114 14.75 -1.81 -37.47
C HIS A 114 13.45 -2.36 -38.07
N ARG A 115 12.70 -3.16 -37.30
CA ARG A 115 11.42 -3.73 -37.75
C ARG A 115 10.36 -2.67 -38.03
N LEU A 116 10.35 -1.59 -37.26
CA LEU A 116 9.38 -0.52 -37.38
C LEU A 116 9.81 0.61 -38.34
N LYS A 117 10.95 0.48 -39.04
CA LYS A 117 11.56 1.54 -39.87
C LYS A 117 10.63 2.13 -40.94
N LYS A 118 9.65 1.35 -41.43
CA LYS A 118 8.69 1.79 -42.47
C LYS A 118 7.37 2.31 -41.89
N GLN A 119 7.18 2.26 -40.57
CA GLN A 119 5.96 2.74 -39.93
C GLN A 119 6.00 4.25 -39.87
N SER A 120 4.93 4.90 -40.33
CA SER A 120 4.78 6.35 -40.29
C SER A 120 4.56 6.88 -38.87
N LYS A 121 4.03 6.04 -37.97
CA LYS A 121 3.80 6.35 -36.56
C LYS A 121 3.98 5.10 -35.71
N VAL A 122 4.60 5.27 -34.55
CA VAL A 122 4.74 4.23 -33.52
C VAL A 122 4.12 4.77 -32.23
N SER A 123 3.35 3.92 -31.55
CA SER A 123 2.77 4.23 -30.24
C SER A 123 3.27 3.19 -29.24
N ILE A 124 3.81 3.66 -28.12
CA ILE A 124 4.38 2.83 -27.06
C ILE A 124 3.58 3.07 -25.79
N LEU A 125 3.17 1.98 -25.13
CA LEU A 125 2.56 2.02 -23.81
C LEU A 125 3.60 1.59 -22.78
N SER A 126 3.92 2.48 -21.84
CA SER A 126 4.76 2.17 -20.68
C SER A 126 3.86 1.99 -19.46
N ALA A 127 3.73 0.76 -18.96
CA ALA A 127 2.91 0.45 -17.80
C ALA A 127 3.50 -0.75 -17.03
N PRO A 128 3.75 -0.63 -15.70
CA PRO A 128 3.68 0.59 -14.89
C PRO A 128 4.85 1.56 -15.15
N CYS A 129 4.60 2.87 -15.12
CA CYS A 129 5.61 3.89 -15.45
C CYS A 129 6.32 4.54 -14.25
N ALA A 130 5.90 4.23 -13.02
CA ALA A 130 6.45 4.82 -11.78
C ALA A 130 6.59 6.36 -11.88
N ALA A 131 7.78 6.93 -11.70
CA ALA A 131 8.02 8.38 -11.75
C ALA A 131 8.34 8.94 -13.16
N GLY A 132 8.47 8.08 -14.18
CA GLY A 132 8.57 8.48 -15.58
C GLY A 132 9.98 8.60 -16.16
N GLU A 133 11.01 8.15 -15.42
CA GLU A 133 12.35 7.85 -15.98
C GLU A 133 12.27 6.83 -17.11
#